data_AF-A0A535KLV4-F1
#
_entry.id   AF-A0A535KLV4-F1
#
_cell.length_a   1.000
_cell.length_b   1.000
_cell.length_c   1.000
_cell.angle_alpha   90.00
_cell.angle_beta   90.00
_cell.angle_gamma   90.00
#
_symmetry.space_group_name_H-M   'P 1'
#
loop_
_entity.id
_entity.type
_entity.pdbx_description
1 polymer ?
#
loop_
_entity_poly.entity_id
_entity_poly.type
_entity_poly.pdbx_seq_one_letter_code
_entity_poly.pdbx_strand_id
1 'polypeptide(L)' 'MKLTFMGTAGARFMVAKQVAASGGLYIEEGDTRMSLDPGPGAIVQYA' A
#
# COMPACT_ATOMS: atom_id res chain seq x y z
N MET A 1 4.35 17.61 -2.69
CA MET A 1 4.08 16.22 -3.11
C MET A 1 4.79 15.25 -2.15
N LYS A 2 4.07 14.27 -1.61
CA LYS A 2 4.61 13.18 -0.78
C LYS A 2 4.12 11.85 -1.34
N LEU A 3 5.03 10.89 -1.48
CA LEU A 3 4.74 9.53 -1.91
C LEU A 3 5.03 8.57 -0.76
N THR A 4 4.04 7.78 -0.37
CA THR A 4 4.18 6.76 0.68
C THR A 4 3.95 5.38 0.06
N PHE A 5 4.83 4.43 0.36
CA PHE A 5 4.61 3.03 0.04
C PHE A 5 3.77 2.40 1.14
N MET A 6 2.55 1.99 0.81
CA MET A 6 1.64 1.34 1.77
C MET A 6 1.96 -0.15 1.94
N GLY A 7 2.60 -0.76 0.94
CA GLY A 7 3.04 -2.13 0.99
C GLY A 7 4.12 -2.39 -0.05
N THR A 8 5.15 -3.13 0.34
CA THR A 8 6.28 -3.50 -0.54
C THR A 8 6.48 -5.02 -0.61
N ALA A 9 5.68 -5.80 0.11
CA ALA A 9 5.77 -7.25 0.09
C ALA A 9 5.37 -7.80 -1.30
N GLY A 10 6.14 -8.78 -1.77
CA GLY A 10 5.89 -9.49 -3.03
C GLY A 10 5.94 -11.01 -2.84
N ALA A 11 5.68 -11.75 -3.91
CA ALA A 11 5.54 -13.21 -3.96
C ALA A 11 4.20 -13.76 -3.43
N ARG A 12 3.78 -14.88 -4.04
CA ARG A 12 2.46 -15.51 -3.85
C ARG A 12 2.12 -15.77 -2.38
N PHE A 13 3.08 -16.27 -1.61
CA PHE A 13 2.85 -16.63 -0.20
C PHE A 13 2.79 -15.42 0.73
N MET A 14 3.55 -14.35 0.46
CA MET A 14 3.46 -13.12 1.26
C MET A 14 2.09 -12.49 1.12
N VAL A 15 1.57 -12.43 -0.11
CA VAL A 15 0.24 -11.88 -0.43
C VAL A 15 -0.87 -12.79 0.13
N ALA A 16 -0.81 -14.11 -0.15
CA ALA A 16 -1.85 -15.05 0.24
C ALA A 16 -1.95 -15.26 1.76
N LYS A 17 -0.84 -15.14 2.49
CA LYS A 17 -0.81 -15.26 3.96
C LYS A 17 -0.79 -13.92 4.68
N GLN A 18 -0.76 -12.81 3.94
CA GLN A 18 -0.68 -11.44 4.48
C GLN A 18 0.42 -11.26 5.54
N VAL A 19 1.61 -11.85 5.29
CA VAL A 19 2.75 -11.79 6.24
C VAL A 19 3.26 -10.36 6.40
N ALA A 20 3.14 -9.55 5.34
CA ALA A 20 3.40 -8.12 5.32
C ALA A 20 2.47 -7.47 4.28
N ALA A 21 2.21 -6.17 4.42
CA ALA A 21 1.44 -5.41 3.43
C ALA A 21 2.10 -5.48 2.05
N SER A 22 1.31 -5.83 1.03
CA SER A 22 1.77 -5.97 -0.35
C SER A 22 1.15 -4.91 -1.24
N GLY A 23 1.97 -4.31 -2.11
CA GLY A 23 1.53 -3.29 -3.07
C GLY A 23 0.94 -2.03 -2.43
N GLY A 24 0.78 -0.98 -3.23
CA GLY A 24 0.10 0.24 -2.80
C GLY A 24 1.01 1.45 -2.70
N LEU A 25 0.60 2.52 -3.38
CA LEU A 25 1.16 3.87 -3.23
C LEU A 25 0.09 4.83 -2.73
N TYR A 26 0.49 5.71 -1.83
CA TYR A 26 -0.34 6.83 -1.39
C TYR A 26 0.34 8.15 -1.74
N ILE A 27 -0.32 8.95 -2.56
CA ILE A 27 0.18 10.22 -3.07
C ILE A 27 -0.60 11.35 -2.41
N GLU A 28 0.13 12.28 -1.82
CA GLU A 28 -0.41 13.49 -1.19
C GLU A 28 0.15 14.73 -1.90
N GLU A 29 -0.72 15.53 -2.50
CA GLU A 29 -0.36 16.78 -3.17
C GLU A 29 -1.45 17.85 -2.97
N GLY A 30 -1.14 18.87 -2.16
CA GLY A 30 -2.12 19.86 -1.73
C GLY A 30 -3.28 19.20 -1.00
N ASP A 31 -4.50 19.47 -1.46
CA ASP A 31 -5.74 18.85 -0.95
C ASP A 31 -6.07 17.50 -1.60
N THR A 32 -5.27 17.09 -2.60
CA THR A 32 -5.49 15.84 -3.32
C THR A 32 -4.79 14.68 -2.60
N ARG A 33 -5.55 13.61 -2.38
CA ARG A 33 -5.08 12.33 -1.83
C ARG A 33 -5.49 11.21 -2.76
N MET A 34 -4.53 10.42 -3.20
CA MET A 34 -4.76 9.32 -4.15
C MET A 34 -4.12 8.03 -3.65
N SER A 35 -4.92 6.96 -3.64
CA SER A 35 -4.44 5.60 -3.41
C SER A 35 -4.37 4.86 -4.74
N LEU A 36 -3.22 4.24 -5.02
CA LEU A 36 -2.97 3.50 -6.25
C LEU A 36 -2.58 2.06 -5.92
N ASP A 37 -3.30 1.12 -6.53
CA ASP A 37 -3.10 -0.34 -6.45
C ASP A 37 -2.87 -0.88 -5.01
N PRO A 38 -3.80 -0.63 -4.06
CA PRO A 38 -3.66 -1.14 -2.70
C PRO A 38 -3.86 -2.66 -2.68
N GLY A 39 -2.77 -3.40 -2.51
CA GLY A 39 -2.83 -4.84 -2.31
C GLY A 39 -3.20 -5.22 -0.87
N PRO A 40 -3.27 -6.53 -0.57
CA PRO A 40 -3.60 -7.02 0.76
C PRO A 40 -2.74 -6.40 1.87
N GLY A 41 -3.41 -5.96 2.95
CA GLY A 41 -2.78 -5.30 4.09
C GLY A 41 -2.45 -3.82 3.89
N ALA A 42 -2.38 -3.31 2.64
CA ALA A 42 -1.92 -1.95 2.35
C ALA A 42 -2.76 -0.86 3.03
N ILE A 43 -4.10 -0.93 2.92
CA ILE A 43 -4.98 0.07 3.54
C ILE A 43 -5.07 -0.13 5.05
N VAL A 44 -5.22 -1.38 5.51
CA VAL A 44 -5.52 -1.69 6.91
C VAL A 44 -4.33 -1.45 7.83
N GLN A 45 -3.10 -1.59 7.32
CA GLN A 45 -1.88 -1.31 8.09
C GLN A 45 -1.41 0.15 7.96
N TYR A 46 -1.85 0.84 6.90
CA TYR A 46 -1.55 2.26 6.71
C TYR A 46 -2.51 3.18 7.48
N ALA A 47 -3.80 2.81 7.55
CA ALA A 47 -4.86 3.56 8.24
C ALA A 47 -4.84 3.35 9.76
#